data_AF-A0AAN6GWP2-F1
#
_entry.id   AF-A0AAN6GWP2-F1
#
_cell.length_a   1.000
_cell.length_b   1.000
_cell.length_c   1.000
_cell.angle_alpha   90.00
_cell.angle_beta   90.00
_cell.angle_gamma   90.00
#
_symmetry.space_group_name_H-M   'P 1'
#
loop_
_entity.id
_entity.type
_entity.pdbx_description
1 polymer ?
#
loop_
_entity_poly.entity_id
_entity_poly.type
_entity_poly.pdbx_seq_one_letter_code
_entity_poly.pdbx_strand_id
1 'polypeptide(L)'
;FYGDDDNIQGEDEEEETAKRLSKKAQKKASKLSIAELKAIVRKPDIVDWTDPSAQDPKLLVNIKSARNVVPVPSHWALKREYLSSKRGVEKAGFALPKFIAETGISDMRNAVLEKQAEATLKQRQRERVAPKMGKLDIDYQKLYEA
;
A
#
# COMPACT_ATOMS: atom_id res chain seq x y z
N PHE A 1 63.79 -9.96 19.97
CA PHE A 1 62.98 -11.16 19.71
C PHE A 1 62.48 -10.98 18.28
N TYR A 2 63.08 -11.69 17.34
CA TYR A 2 62.86 -11.54 15.90
C TYR A 2 61.60 -12.30 15.45
N GLY A 3 60.90 -11.76 14.45
CA GLY A 3 60.18 -12.52 13.41
C GLY A 3 58.69 -12.75 13.62
N ASP A 4 57.85 -11.97 12.91
CA ASP A 4 56.61 -12.44 12.26
C ASP A 4 56.02 -11.34 11.35
N ASP A 5 56.72 -10.96 10.28
CA ASP A 5 56.14 -10.08 9.24
C ASP A 5 56.74 -10.38 7.87
N ASP A 6 56.66 -11.64 7.44
CA ASP A 6 56.92 -12.05 6.05
C ASP A 6 56.15 -13.36 5.76
N ASN A 7 54.82 -13.30 5.81
CA ASN A 7 54.00 -14.35 5.19
C ASN A 7 53.63 -13.90 3.77
N ILE A 8 54.64 -13.86 2.90
CA ILE A 8 54.48 -13.66 1.46
C ILE A 8 53.78 -14.90 0.92
N GLN A 9 52.51 -14.75 0.53
CA GLN A 9 51.75 -15.79 -0.15
C GLN A 9 52.48 -16.15 -1.45
N GLY A 10 52.74 -17.43 -1.68
CA GLY A 10 53.38 -17.87 -2.92
C GLY A 10 52.48 -17.59 -4.13
N GLU A 11 53.06 -17.40 -5.32
CA GLU A 11 52.33 -17.13 -6.58
C GLU A 11 51.22 -18.18 -6.83
N ASP A 12 51.41 -19.43 -6.40
CA ASP A 12 50.42 -20.51 -6.50
C ASP A 12 49.22 -20.35 -5.54
N GLU A 13 49.44 -19.78 -4.34
CA GLU A 13 48.38 -19.46 -3.38
C GLU A 13 47.62 -18.18 -3.75
N GLU A 14 48.29 -17.21 -4.38
CA GLU A 14 47.66 -16.05 -5.01
C GLU A 14 46.79 -16.45 -6.22
N GLU A 15 47.23 -17.41 -7.03
CA GLU A 15 46.42 -17.96 -8.11
C GLU A 15 45.18 -18.73 -7.61
N GLU A 16 45.30 -19.51 -6.54
CA GLU A 16 44.15 -20.20 -5.92
C GLU A 16 43.15 -19.22 -5.30
N THR A 17 43.63 -18.16 -4.63
CA THR A 17 42.77 -17.13 -4.05
C THR A 17 42.12 -16.26 -5.12
N ALA A 18 42.78 -16.02 -6.26
CA ALA A 18 42.19 -15.38 -7.44
C ALA A 18 41.12 -16.27 -8.12
N LYS A 19 41.30 -17.59 -8.13
CA LYS A 19 40.32 -18.59 -8.64
C LYS A 19 39.15 -18.81 -7.67
N ARG A 20 39.33 -18.58 -6.36
CA ARG A 20 38.25 -18.60 -5.37
C ARG A 20 37.35 -17.39 -5.56
N LEU A 21 36.29 -17.58 -6.35
CA LEU A 21 35.17 -16.65 -6.47
C LEU A 21 34.81 -16.07 -5.11
N SER A 22 34.87 -14.75 -4.98
CA SER A 22 34.40 -14.02 -3.79
C SER A 22 33.04 -14.57 -3.35
N LYS A 23 32.79 -14.65 -2.04
CA LYS A 23 31.49 -15.08 -1.48
C LYS A 23 30.30 -14.36 -2.15
N LYS A 24 30.50 -13.11 -2.59
CA LYS A 24 29.52 -12.33 -3.35
C LYS A 24 29.33 -12.82 -4.79
N ALA A 25 30.40 -13.22 -5.46
CA ALA A 25 30.38 -13.79 -6.80
C ALA A 25 29.77 -15.20 -6.81
N GLN A 26 30.09 -16.04 -5.83
CA GLN A 26 29.43 -17.35 -5.63
C GLN A 26 27.92 -17.21 -5.43
N LYS A 27 27.48 -16.28 -4.58
CA LYS A 27 26.05 -15.98 -4.38
C LYS A 27 25.35 -15.42 -5.63
N LYS A 28 26.08 -14.76 -6.52
CA LYS A 28 25.52 -14.26 -7.80
C LYS A 28 25.41 -15.39 -8.82
N ALA A 29 26.41 -16.27 -8.88
CA ALA A 29 26.40 -17.45 -9.74
C ALA A 29 25.34 -18.48 -9.34
N SER A 30 24.98 -18.57 -8.05
CA SER A 30 23.92 -19.47 -7.58
C SER A 30 22.50 -18.94 -7.81
N LYS A 31 22.33 -17.69 -8.28
CA LYS A 31 21.00 -17.13 -8.57
C LYS A 31 20.54 -17.60 -9.94
N LEU A 32 19.31 -18.13 -10.01
CA LEU A 32 18.67 -18.45 -11.27
C LEU A 32 18.38 -17.17 -12.06
N SER A 33 18.40 -17.27 -13.39
CA SER A 33 17.84 -16.26 -14.27
C SER A 33 16.31 -16.34 -14.28
N ILE A 34 15.66 -15.26 -14.73
CA ILE A 34 14.20 -15.23 -14.88
C ILE A 34 13.69 -16.28 -15.88
N ALA A 35 14.44 -16.54 -16.95
CA ALA A 35 14.07 -17.50 -17.98
C ALA A 35 14.11 -18.94 -17.42
N GLU A 36 15.16 -19.27 -16.67
CA GLU A 36 15.27 -20.58 -16.00
C GLU A 36 14.17 -20.78 -14.95
N LEU A 37 13.85 -19.74 -14.16
CA LEU A 37 12.78 -19.82 -13.18
C LEU A 37 11.42 -20.05 -13.84
N LYS A 38 11.13 -19.37 -14.94
CA LYS A 38 9.91 -19.58 -15.74
C LYS A 38 9.85 -20.98 -16.36
N ALA A 39 10.98 -21.55 -16.77
CA ALA A 39 11.02 -22.89 -17.34
C ALA A 39 10.73 -24.00 -16.30
N ILE A 40 11.05 -23.77 -15.03
CA ILE A 40 10.89 -24.77 -13.95
C ILE A 40 9.47 -24.77 -13.35
N VAL A 41 8.84 -23.60 -13.30
CA VAL A 41 7.59 -23.39 -12.57
C VAL A 41 6.37 -23.78 -13.42
N ARG A 42 5.36 -24.40 -12.78
CA ARG A 42 4.10 -24.82 -13.43
C ARG A 42 3.26 -23.67 -14.01
N LYS A 43 3.27 -22.50 -13.38
CA LYS A 43 2.59 -21.26 -13.81
C LYS A 43 3.62 -20.14 -14.05
N PRO A 44 4.21 -20.03 -15.25
CA PRO A 44 5.28 -19.07 -15.52
C PRO A 44 4.83 -17.61 -15.54
N ASP A 45 3.53 -17.33 -15.76
CA ASP A 45 3.00 -15.96 -15.88
C ASP A 45 3.07 -15.16 -14.58
N ILE A 46 3.09 -15.85 -13.43
CA ILE A 46 3.11 -15.20 -12.12
C ILE A 46 4.52 -14.78 -11.69
N VAL A 47 5.55 -15.19 -12.43
CA VAL A 47 6.95 -14.91 -12.10
C VAL A 47 7.28 -13.45 -12.46
N ASP A 48 7.62 -12.67 -11.44
CA ASP A 48 8.13 -11.31 -11.59
C ASP A 48 9.64 -11.28 -11.76
N TRP A 49 10.16 -10.20 -12.34
CA TRP A 49 11.60 -9.99 -12.51
C TRP A 49 12.37 -9.88 -11.18
N THR A 50 11.67 -9.59 -10.07
CA THR A 50 12.24 -9.51 -8.73
C THR A 50 12.40 -10.88 -8.07
N ASP A 51 11.63 -11.88 -8.48
CA ASP A 51 11.56 -13.20 -7.83
C ASP A 51 12.90 -13.97 -7.83
N PRO A 52 13.76 -13.91 -8.87
CA PRO A 52 15.08 -14.56 -8.84
C PRO A 52 16.04 -14.00 -7.79
N SER A 53 15.76 -12.82 -7.23
CA SER A 53 16.59 -12.20 -6.20
C SER A 53 16.27 -12.69 -4.77
N ALA A 54 15.16 -13.41 -4.60
CA ALA A 54 14.72 -13.97 -3.32
C ALA A 54 15.69 -15.03 -2.79
N GLN A 55 15.59 -15.33 -1.48
CA GLN A 55 16.40 -16.38 -0.84
C GLN A 55 16.09 -17.76 -1.42
N ASP A 56 14.81 -18.07 -1.65
CA ASP A 56 14.36 -19.27 -2.35
C ASP A 56 13.31 -18.89 -3.42
N PRO A 57 13.74 -18.72 -4.68
CA PRO A 57 12.84 -18.36 -5.77
C PRO A 57 11.80 -19.43 -6.10
N LYS A 58 12.10 -20.73 -5.89
CA LYS A 58 11.18 -21.83 -6.24
C LYS A 58 10.04 -21.88 -5.23
N LEU A 59 10.37 -21.82 -3.94
CA LEU A 59 9.37 -21.80 -2.88
C LEU A 59 8.49 -20.55 -2.96
N LEU A 60 9.09 -19.38 -3.20
CA LEU A 60 8.35 -18.12 -3.35
C LEU A 60 7.27 -18.24 -4.42
N VAL A 61 7.63 -18.75 -5.60
CA VAL A 61 6.68 -18.86 -6.71
C VAL A 61 5.63 -19.95 -6.46
N ASN A 62 5.99 -21.03 -5.76
CA ASN A 62 5.01 -22.03 -5.31
C ASN A 62 3.97 -21.43 -4.36
N ILE A 63 4.38 -20.60 -3.39
CA ILE A 63 3.47 -19.90 -2.49
C ILE A 63 2.62 -18.89 -3.28
N LYS A 64 3.25 -18.09 -4.14
CA LYS A 64 2.57 -17.09 -4.97
C LYS A 64 1.51 -17.70 -5.90
N SER A 65 1.75 -18.92 -6.39
CA SER A 65 0.85 -19.65 -7.30
C SER A 65 -0.20 -20.50 -6.60
N ALA A 66 -0.18 -20.56 -5.26
CA ALA A 66 -1.14 -21.31 -4.46
C ALA A 66 -2.56 -20.72 -4.56
N ARG A 67 -3.56 -21.56 -4.30
CA ARG A 67 -4.97 -21.18 -4.43
C ARG A 67 -5.32 -20.11 -3.40
N ASN A 68 -6.03 -19.06 -3.83
CA ASN A 68 -6.53 -17.96 -3.00
C ASN A 68 -5.44 -17.09 -2.34
N VAL A 69 -4.19 -17.13 -2.83
CA VAL A 69 -3.15 -16.21 -2.37
C VAL A 69 -3.32 -14.85 -3.06
N VAL A 70 -3.39 -13.79 -2.25
CA VAL A 70 -3.41 -12.40 -2.74
C VAL A 70 -1.98 -11.92 -2.90
N PRO A 71 -1.58 -11.40 -4.09
CA PRO A 71 -0.24 -10.92 -4.31
C PRO A 71 0.06 -9.63 -3.53
N VAL A 72 1.35 -9.37 -3.32
CA VAL A 72 1.81 -8.14 -2.68
C VAL A 72 1.45 -6.92 -3.56
N PRO A 73 0.86 -5.85 -3.00
CA PRO A 73 0.50 -4.66 -3.78
C PRO A 73 1.70 -3.99 -4.46
N SER A 74 1.57 -3.62 -5.73
CA SER A 74 2.66 -3.09 -6.58
C SER A 74 3.37 -1.83 -6.08
N HIS A 75 2.80 -1.10 -5.11
CA HIS A 75 3.38 0.13 -4.60
C HIS A 75 4.59 -0.10 -3.68
N TRP A 76 4.86 -1.33 -3.23
CA TRP A 76 6.00 -1.65 -2.37
C TRP A 76 7.36 -1.28 -3.00
N ALA A 77 7.47 -1.35 -4.33
CA ALA A 77 8.69 -1.05 -5.07
C ALA A 77 8.77 0.42 -5.55
N LEU A 78 7.73 1.23 -5.29
CA LEU A 78 7.72 2.62 -5.70
C LEU A 78 8.49 3.48 -4.68
N LYS A 79 9.29 4.43 -5.19
CA LYS A 79 10.03 5.38 -4.34
C LYS A 79 9.15 6.47 -3.71
N ARG A 80 7.88 6.55 -4.07
CA ARG A 80 6.93 7.56 -3.61
C ARG A 80 6.03 6.97 -2.54
N GLU A 81 5.67 7.79 -1.55
CA GLU A 81 4.66 7.42 -0.55
C GLU A 81 3.34 6.98 -1.20
N TYR A 82 2.71 5.95 -0.63
CA TYR A 82 1.58 5.20 -1.23
C TYR A 82 0.47 6.11 -1.81
N LEU A 83 0.05 7.14 -1.08
CA LEU A 83 -1.02 8.06 -1.49
C LEU A 83 -0.53 9.39 -2.11
N SER A 84 0.78 9.56 -2.29
CA SER A 84 1.35 10.84 -2.76
C SER A 84 0.84 11.24 -4.15
N SER A 85 0.63 10.27 -5.04
CA SER A 85 0.11 10.54 -6.40
C SER A 85 -1.35 10.97 -6.46
N LYS A 86 -2.07 10.91 -5.33
CA LYS A 86 -3.43 11.43 -5.23
C LYS A 86 -3.47 12.87 -4.71
N ARG A 87 -2.32 13.45 -4.33
CA ARG A 87 -2.21 14.86 -3.97
C ARG A 87 -2.40 15.71 -5.23
N GLY A 88 -3.51 16.42 -5.33
CA GLY A 88 -3.86 17.27 -6.48
C GLY A 88 -5.00 16.73 -7.36
N VAL A 89 -5.46 15.49 -7.12
CA VAL A 89 -6.72 15.01 -7.70
C VAL A 89 -7.83 15.35 -6.72
N GLU A 90 -8.78 16.20 -7.13
CA GLU A 90 -9.94 16.49 -6.32
C GLU A 90 -10.84 15.25 -6.25
N LYS A 91 -10.92 14.64 -5.06
CA LYS A 91 -11.84 13.56 -4.79
C LYS A 91 -13.21 14.18 -4.55
N ALA A 92 -14.22 13.71 -5.28
CA ALA A 92 -15.61 14.09 -5.00
C ALA A 92 -15.93 13.87 -3.51
N GLY A 93 -16.78 14.75 -2.98
CA GLY A 93 -17.30 14.60 -1.62
C GLY A 93 -17.96 13.24 -1.42
N PHE A 94 -18.16 12.87 -0.16
CA PHE A 94 -18.88 11.64 0.14
C PHE A 94 -20.32 11.74 -0.36
N ALA A 95 -20.69 10.87 -1.30
CA ALA A 95 -22.06 10.73 -1.77
C ALA A 95 -22.76 9.66 -0.94
N LEU A 96 -23.93 10.00 -0.39
CA LEU A 96 -24.73 9.04 0.35
C LEU A 96 -25.24 7.94 -0.60
N PRO A 97 -25.32 6.68 -0.12
CA PRO A 97 -26.05 5.63 -0.82
C PRO A 97 -27.48 6.06 -1.15
N LYS A 98 -28.02 5.57 -2.27
CA LYS A 98 -29.31 6.01 -2.84
C LYS A 98 -30.47 5.97 -1.83
N PHE A 99 -30.62 4.87 -1.09
CA PHE A 99 -31.69 4.71 -0.11
C PHE A 99 -31.62 5.74 1.03
N ILE A 100 -30.41 6.06 1.52
CA ILE A 100 -30.20 7.11 2.52
C ILE A 100 -30.44 8.49 1.91
N ALA A 101 -30.00 8.72 0.67
CA ALA A 101 -30.21 10.01 -0.01
C ALA A 101 -31.71 10.30 -0.21
N GLU A 102 -32.51 9.28 -0.55
CA GLU A 102 -33.96 9.39 -0.75
C GLU A 102 -34.74 9.74 0.53
N THR A 103 -34.17 9.50 1.71
CA THR A 103 -34.75 10.01 2.98
C THR A 103 -34.84 11.55 2.98
N GLY A 104 -34.05 12.25 2.16
CA GLY A 104 -33.97 13.71 2.14
C GLY A 104 -33.13 14.31 3.27
N ILE A 105 -32.45 13.46 4.06
CA ILE A 105 -31.62 13.90 5.20
C ILE A 105 -30.52 14.88 4.78
N SER A 106 -29.92 14.67 3.62
CA SER A 106 -28.85 15.53 3.11
C SER A 106 -29.35 16.95 2.86
N ASP A 107 -30.50 17.09 2.21
CA ASP A 107 -31.05 18.39 1.83
C ASP A 107 -31.50 19.17 3.06
N MET A 108 -32.16 18.51 4.01
CA MET A 108 -32.56 19.13 5.27
C MET A 108 -31.34 19.60 6.08
N ARG A 109 -30.28 18.78 6.15
CA ARG A 109 -29.04 19.16 6.84
C ARG A 109 -28.33 20.31 6.15
N ASN A 110 -28.28 20.31 4.81
CA ASN A 110 -27.67 21.37 4.02
C ASN A 110 -28.39 22.71 4.23
N ALA A 111 -29.73 22.72 4.19
CA ALA A 111 -30.53 23.92 4.45
C ALA A 111 -30.29 24.49 5.87
N VAL A 112 -30.13 23.63 6.88
CA VAL A 112 -29.81 24.06 8.24
C VAL A 112 -28.39 24.64 8.34
N LEU A 113 -27.42 24.02 7.67
CA LEU A 113 -26.03 24.51 7.64
C LEU A 113 -25.92 25.86 6.92
N GLU A 114 -26.61 26.03 5.80
CA GLU A 114 -26.67 27.29 5.05
C GLU A 114 -27.28 28.41 5.91
N LYS A 115 -28.42 28.14 6.57
CA LYS A 115 -29.04 29.09 7.50
C LYS A 115 -28.12 29.44 8.68
N GLN A 116 -27.33 28.50 9.17
CA GLN A 116 -26.34 28.78 10.22
C GLN A 116 -25.16 29.61 9.72
N ALA A 117 -24.73 29.41 8.47
CA ALA A 117 -23.68 30.19 7.84
C ALA A 117 -24.07 31.66 7.68
N GLU A 118 -25.33 31.92 7.31
CA GLU A 118 -25.88 33.28 7.19
C GLU A 118 -26.18 33.96 8.55
N ALA A 119 -26.33 33.17 9.62
CA ALA A 119 -26.70 33.69 10.92
C ALA A 119 -25.59 34.56 11.55
N THR A 120 -25.96 35.78 11.96
CA THR A 120 -25.06 36.72 12.63
C THR A 120 -24.63 36.22 14.03
N LEU A 121 -23.49 36.72 14.53
CA LEU A 121 -22.97 36.34 15.85
C LEU A 121 -23.99 36.58 16.99
N LYS A 122 -24.78 37.66 16.90
CA LYS A 122 -25.85 37.99 17.84
C LYS A 122 -27.01 36.98 17.78
N GLN A 123 -27.39 36.54 16.58
CA GLN A 123 -28.40 35.49 16.40
C GLN A 123 -27.92 34.16 16.97
N ARG A 124 -26.66 33.78 16.71
CA ARG A 124 -26.05 32.56 17.28
C ARG A 124 -26.03 32.59 18.82
N GLN A 125 -25.71 33.72 19.44
CA GLN A 125 -25.73 33.87 20.91
C GLN A 125 -27.15 33.75 21.49
N ARG A 126 -28.18 34.28 20.81
CA ARG A 126 -29.58 34.14 21.22
C ARG A 126 -30.06 32.69 21.10
N GLU A 127 -29.78 32.04 19.98
CA GLU A 127 -30.14 30.63 19.77
C GLU A 127 -29.45 29.68 20.75
N ARG A 128 -28.27 30.05 21.29
CA ARG A 128 -27.59 29.28 22.35
C ARG A 128 -28.37 29.26 23.66
N VAL A 129 -29.04 30.36 24.01
CA VAL A 129 -29.79 30.49 25.27
C VAL A 129 -31.24 30.04 25.11
N ALA A 130 -31.83 30.26 23.94
CA ALA A 130 -33.20 29.88 23.62
C ALA A 130 -33.25 29.22 22.22
N PRO A 131 -32.93 27.92 22.11
CA PRO A 131 -32.93 27.23 20.82
C PRO A 131 -34.36 26.97 20.33
N LYS A 132 -34.55 27.07 19.02
CA LYS A 132 -35.75 26.53 18.36
C LYS A 132 -35.55 25.03 18.17
N MET A 133 -36.36 24.22 18.85
CA MET A 133 -36.33 22.75 18.75
C MET A 133 -36.97 22.27 17.44
N GLY A 134 -36.70 21.04 17.02
CA GLY A 134 -37.33 20.41 15.84
C GLY A 134 -36.80 20.89 14.48
N LYS A 135 -35.55 21.39 14.40
CA LYS A 135 -34.96 21.88 13.13
C LYS A 135 -34.73 20.79 12.07
N LEU A 136 -34.66 19.53 12.47
CA LEU A 136 -34.40 18.36 11.62
C LEU A 136 -35.29 17.20 12.11
N ASP A 137 -36.60 17.41 12.06
CA ASP A 137 -37.56 16.37 12.43
C ASP A 137 -37.88 15.50 11.21
N ILE A 138 -37.72 14.19 11.35
CA ILE A 138 -37.88 13.20 10.27
C ILE A 138 -38.69 12.06 10.83
N ASP A 139 -39.66 11.60 10.05
CA ASP A 139 -40.44 10.42 10.40
C ASP A 139 -39.53 9.20 10.59
N TYR A 140 -39.62 8.59 11.77
CA TYR A 140 -38.89 7.37 12.11
C TYR A 140 -39.24 6.21 11.18
N GLN A 141 -40.48 6.14 10.70
CA GLN A 141 -40.90 5.08 9.78
C GLN A 141 -40.13 5.18 8.45
N LYS A 142 -39.97 6.40 7.94
CA LYS A 142 -39.19 6.68 6.72
C LYS A 142 -37.71 6.31 6.87
N LEU A 143 -37.14 6.45 8.05
CA LEU A 143 -35.77 6.03 8.34
C LEU A 143 -35.62 4.52 8.49
N TYR A 144 -36.67 3.83 8.95
CA TYR A 144 -36.69 2.38 9.09
C TYR A 144 -36.91 1.65 7.76
N GLU A 145 -37.72 2.22 6.87
CA GLU A 145 -38.08 1.64 5.57
C GLU A 145 -37.04 1.91 4.47
N ALA A 146 -36.10 2.83 4.69
CA ALA A 146 -35.03 3.20 3.76
C ALA A 146 -33.84 2.23 3.85
#